data_AF-A0A7C4TE73-F1
#
_entry.id   AF-A0A7C4TE73-F1
#
_cell.length_a   1.000
_cell.length_b   1.000
_cell.length_c   1.000
_cell.angle_alpha   90.00
_cell.angle_beta   90.00
_cell.angle_gamma   90.00
#
_symmetry.space_group_name_H-M   'P 1'
#
loop_
_entity.id
_entity.type
_entity.pdbx_description
1 polymer ?
#
loop_
_entity_poly.entity_id
_entity_poly.type
_entity_poly.pdbx_seq_one_letter_code
_entity_poly.pdbx_strand_id
1 'polypeptide(L)'
;MAGIDKKEEIMMHLKSLFDLDNLIVDMQAYKKVGFKIEEDIGLINLKKMRAEILKKIPKEYSDAYERLRKRYPLAIAEVKNGFCFGCFQQLPTEMLTKQKDIVTCPNCGRILFWREE
;
A
#
# COMPACT_ATOMS: atom_id res chain seq x y z
N MET A 1 -10.87 4.16 -27.43
CA MET A 1 -10.67 4.34 -25.98
C MET A 1 -9.79 3.19 -25.53
N ALA A 2 -8.49 3.41 -25.39
CA ALA A 2 -7.56 2.35 -24.99
C ALA A 2 -7.91 1.92 -23.57
N GLY A 3 -8.39 0.69 -23.40
CA GLY A 3 -8.65 0.13 -22.08
C GLY A 3 -7.33 0.07 -21.32
N ILE A 4 -7.31 0.61 -20.10
CA ILE A 4 -6.18 0.50 -19.18
C ILE A 4 -5.85 -0.99 -19.03
N ASP A 5 -4.56 -1.35 -19.09
CA ASP A 5 -4.14 -2.72 -18.83
C ASP A 5 -4.62 -3.14 -17.44
N LYS A 6 -5.25 -4.31 -17.32
CA LYS A 6 -5.87 -4.78 -16.07
C LYS A 6 -4.89 -4.77 -14.89
N LYS A 7 -3.60 -4.95 -15.17
CA LYS A 7 -2.52 -4.91 -14.19
C LYS A 7 -2.21 -3.49 -13.70
N GLU A 8 -2.27 -2.51 -14.60
CA GLU A 8 -2.07 -1.10 -14.29
C GLU A 8 -3.22 -0.57 -13.42
N GLU A 9 -4.45 -1.00 -13.68
CA GLU A 9 -5.61 -0.73 -12.82
C GLU A 9 -5.41 -1.29 -11.40
N ILE A 10 -4.94 -2.54 -11.27
CA ILE A 10 -4.66 -3.13 -9.95
C ILE A 10 -3.54 -2.36 -9.25
N MET A 11 -2.47 -2.01 -9.96
CA MET A 11 -1.37 -1.21 -9.41
C MET A 11 -1.84 0.16 -8.92
N MET A 12 -2.74 0.83 -9.66
CA MET A 12 -3.36 2.08 -9.24
C MET A 12 -4.10 1.91 -7.91
N HIS A 13 -4.92 0.86 -7.78
CA HIS A 13 -5.61 0.56 -6.52
C HIS A 13 -4.66 0.23 -5.36
N LEU A 14 -3.56 -0.49 -5.61
CA LEU A 14 -2.54 -0.76 -4.59
C LEU A 14 -1.85 0.54 -4.12
N LYS A 15 -1.52 1.45 -5.04
CA LYS A 15 -0.97 2.78 -4.70
C LYS A 15 -1.96 3.57 -3.83
N SER A 16 -3.24 3.61 -4.20
CA SER A 16 -4.28 4.26 -3.37
C SER A 16 -4.41 3.62 -1.97
N LEU A 17 -4.31 2.28 -1.86
CA LEU A 17 -4.33 1.60 -0.56
C LEU A 17 -3.13 2.00 0.31
N PHE A 18 -1.94 2.12 -0.28
CA PHE A 18 -0.75 2.61 0.42
C PHE A 18 -0.97 4.02 0.97
N ASP A 19 -1.45 4.96 0.15
CA ASP A 19 -1.68 6.33 0.58
C ASP A 19 -2.74 6.40 1.71
N LEU A 20 -3.84 5.65 1.58
CA LEU A 20 -4.87 5.58 2.62
C LEU A 20 -4.35 4.97 3.92
N ASP A 21 -3.57 3.88 3.86
CA ASP A 21 -3.00 3.28 5.06
C ASP A 21 -2.04 4.23 5.77
N ASN A 22 -1.21 4.99 5.04
CA ASN A 22 -0.34 6.00 5.64
C ASN A 22 -1.16 7.07 6.37
N LEU A 23 -2.19 7.64 5.71
CA LEU A 23 -3.07 8.63 6.34
C LEU A 23 -3.76 8.08 7.59
N ILE A 24 -4.22 6.82 7.56
CA ILE A 24 -4.83 6.15 8.71
C ILE A 24 -3.82 6.01 9.86
N VAL A 25 -2.59 5.58 9.55
CA VAL A 25 -1.53 5.42 10.55
C VAL A 25 -1.17 6.78 11.18
N ASP A 26 -1.02 7.82 10.37
CA ASP A 26 -0.70 9.17 10.83
C ASP A 26 -1.82 9.75 11.69
N MET A 27 -3.08 9.66 11.26
CA MET A 27 -4.22 10.11 12.06
C MET A 27 -4.30 9.38 13.41
N GLN A 28 -4.02 8.07 13.41
CA GLN A 28 -3.98 7.28 14.65
C GLN A 28 -2.82 7.70 15.55
N ALA A 29 -1.65 8.03 14.99
CA ALA A 29 -0.51 8.53 15.75
C ALA A 29 -0.80 9.90 16.39
N TYR A 30 -1.38 10.84 15.64
CA TYR A 30 -1.78 12.15 16.16
C TYR A 30 -2.82 12.02 17.30
N LYS A 31 -3.79 11.11 17.17
CA LYS A 31 -4.77 10.83 18.24
C LYS A 31 -4.09 10.31 19.52
N LYS A 32 -3.06 9.46 19.40
CA LYS A 32 -2.34 8.89 20.56
C LYS A 32 -1.55 9.93 21.35
N VAL A 33 -1.06 10.98 20.70
CA VAL A 33 -0.26 12.03 21.36
C VAL A 33 -1.11 13.20 21.90
N GLY A 34 -2.44 13.06 21.90
CA GLY A 34 -3.35 14.00 22.57
C GLY A 34 -3.85 15.17 21.72
N PHE A 35 -3.60 15.17 20.41
CA PHE A 35 -4.29 16.12 19.52
C PHE A 35 -5.78 15.80 19.50
N LYS A 36 -6.61 16.79 19.83
CA LYS A 36 -8.08 16.72 19.70
C LYS A 36 -8.44 16.79 18.22
N ILE A 37 -8.37 15.64 17.56
CA ILE A 37 -8.96 15.47 16.23
C ILE A 37 -10.46 15.34 16.47
N GLU A 38 -11.26 16.27 15.95
CA GLU A 38 -12.72 16.18 15.97
C GLU A 38 -13.16 14.77 15.55
N GLU A 39 -14.01 14.18 16.38
CA GLU A 39 -14.18 12.74 16.52
C GLU A 39 -14.48 12.01 15.20
N ASP A 40 -13.65 10.99 14.94
CA ASP A 40 -13.90 9.71 14.28
C ASP A 40 -14.47 9.68 12.85
N ILE A 41 -15.18 10.68 12.34
CA ILE A 41 -15.78 10.67 11.00
C ILE A 41 -14.69 10.56 9.91
N GLY A 42 -13.60 11.32 10.05
CA GLY A 42 -12.48 11.27 9.11
C GLY A 42 -11.84 9.88 9.04
N LEU A 43 -11.51 9.30 10.19
CA LEU A 43 -10.92 7.96 10.27
C LEU A 43 -11.89 6.87 9.80
N ILE A 44 -13.18 7.00 10.13
CA ILE A 44 -14.24 6.10 9.64
C ILE A 44 -14.31 6.18 8.11
N ASN A 45 -14.29 7.38 7.53
CA ASN A 45 -14.34 7.57 6.09
C ASN A 45 -13.10 6.99 5.39
N LEU A 46 -11.91 7.21 5.92
CA LEU A 46 -10.68 6.59 5.38
C LEU A 46 -10.75 5.05 5.42
N LYS A 47 -11.21 4.48 6.53
CA LYS A 47 -11.41 3.02 6.64
C LYS A 47 -12.46 2.50 5.66
N LYS A 48 -13.56 3.23 5.44
CA LYS A 48 -14.56 2.90 4.43
C LYS A 48 -13.97 2.95 3.03
N MET A 49 -13.25 4.02 2.66
CA MET A 49 -12.58 4.14 1.37
C MET A 49 -11.59 2.99 1.13
N ARG A 50 -10.79 2.63 2.15
CA ARG A 50 -9.89 1.47 2.10
C ARG A 50 -10.66 0.18 1.80
N ALA A 51 -11.77 -0.06 2.50
CA ALA A 51 -12.61 -1.24 2.28
C ALA A 51 -13.22 -1.28 0.88
N GLU A 52 -13.63 -0.13 0.33
CA GLU A 52 -14.16 -0.05 -1.04
C GLU A 52 -13.10 -0.34 -2.10
N ILE A 53 -11.85 0.09 -1.91
CA ILE A 53 -10.77 -0.23 -2.85
C ILE A 53 -10.42 -1.73 -2.81
N LEU A 54 -10.46 -2.36 -1.63
CA LEU A 54 -10.22 -3.80 -1.51
C LEU A 54 -11.24 -4.66 -2.27
N LYS A 55 -12.46 -4.15 -2.45
CA LYS A 55 -13.49 -4.81 -3.27
C LYS A 55 -13.25 -4.69 -4.78
N LYS A 56 -12.41 -3.74 -5.21
CA LYS A 56 -12.12 -3.46 -6.63
C LYS A 56 -10.93 -4.25 -7.18
N ILE A 57 -10.11 -4.83 -6.31
CA ILE A 57 -8.97 -5.66 -6.72
C ILE A 57 -9.30 -7.15 -6.67
N PRO A 58 -8.66 -7.99 -7.51
CA PRO A 58 -8.87 -9.44 -7.46
C PRO A 58 -8.56 -10.02 -6.06
N LYS A 59 -9.30 -11.09 -5.71
CA LYS A 59 -9.26 -11.70 -4.37
C LYS A 59 -7.86 -12.13 -3.92
N GLU A 60 -7.02 -12.59 -4.84
CA GLU A 60 -5.64 -12.96 -4.56
C GLU A 60 -4.82 -11.80 -3.96
N TYR A 61 -4.99 -10.58 -4.48
CA TYR A 61 -4.28 -9.39 -4.01
C TYR A 61 -4.87 -8.86 -2.71
N SER A 62 -6.20 -8.84 -2.56
CA SER A 62 -6.82 -8.39 -1.32
C SER A 62 -6.53 -9.34 -0.16
N ASP A 63 -6.52 -10.65 -0.37
CA ASP A 63 -6.12 -11.63 0.65
C ASP A 63 -4.64 -11.47 1.03
N ALA A 64 -3.75 -11.29 0.05
CA ALA A 64 -2.33 -11.07 0.32
C ALA A 64 -2.10 -9.78 1.12
N TYR A 65 -2.76 -8.71 0.73
CA TYR A 65 -2.73 -7.43 1.41
C TYR A 65 -3.24 -7.53 2.86
N GLU A 66 -4.41 -8.15 3.09
CA GLU A 66 -4.97 -8.26 4.45
C GLU A 66 -4.12 -9.17 5.35
N ARG A 67 -3.50 -10.24 4.81
CA ARG A 67 -2.51 -11.03 5.57
C ARG A 67 -1.33 -10.17 6.04
N LEU A 68 -0.82 -9.30 5.17
CA LEU A 68 0.29 -8.41 5.50
C LEU A 68 -0.12 -7.33 6.50
N ARG A 69 -1.35 -6.82 6.45
CA ARG A 69 -1.86 -5.81 7.41
C ARG A 69 -2.00 -6.35 8.83
N LYS A 70 -2.14 -7.66 9.01
CA LYS A 70 -2.06 -8.30 10.34
C LYS A 70 -0.66 -8.22 10.96
N ARG A 71 0.39 -8.17 10.14
CA ARG A 71 1.79 -8.14 10.58
C ARG A 71 2.39 -6.72 10.60
N TYR A 72 1.97 -5.87 9.68
CA TYR A 72 2.57 -4.55 9.47
C TYR A 72 1.51 -3.44 9.41
N PRO A 73 1.83 -2.22 9.89
CA PRO A 73 0.98 -1.04 9.71
C PRO A 73 0.70 -0.72 8.24
N LEU A 74 1.67 -1.00 7.35
CA LEU A 74 1.56 -0.86 5.91
C LEU A 74 1.86 -2.22 5.27
N ALA A 75 0.94 -2.71 4.43
CA ALA A 75 1.14 -3.96 3.67
C ALA A 75 1.92 -3.76 2.36
N ILE A 76 1.92 -2.52 1.86
CA ILE A 76 2.53 -2.11 0.61
C ILE A 76 3.73 -1.23 0.96
N ALA A 77 4.81 -1.33 0.18
CA ALA A 77 6.01 -0.53 0.35
C ALA A 77 6.46 0.06 -0.98
N GLU A 78 6.85 1.33 -0.94
CA GLU A 78 7.52 2.00 -2.05
C GLU A 78 8.92 1.41 -2.26
N VAL A 79 9.33 1.32 -3.51
CA VAL A 79 10.72 1.09 -3.90
C VAL A 79 11.33 2.39 -4.37
N LYS A 80 12.40 2.82 -3.70
CA LYS A 80 13.14 4.03 -4.05
C LYS A 80 14.64 3.76 -3.97
N ASN A 81 15.38 4.17 -5.00
CA ASN A 81 16.82 3.91 -5.15
C ASN A 81 17.20 2.42 -5.00
N GLY A 82 16.29 1.52 -5.39
CA GLY A 82 16.46 0.07 -5.26
C GLY A 82 16.27 -0.50 -3.84
N PHE A 83 15.79 0.29 -2.88
CA PHE A 83 15.48 -0.15 -1.52
C PHE A 83 13.98 -0.32 -1.33
N CYS A 84 13.58 -1.34 -0.56
CA CYS A 84 12.21 -1.47 -0.06
C CYS A 84 12.01 -0.55 1.15
N PHE A 85 11.20 0.51 1.03
CA PHE A 85 11.00 1.49 2.11
C PHE A 85 10.13 0.98 3.27
N GLY A 86 9.67 -0.28 3.20
CA GLY A 86 9.03 -0.93 4.34
C GLY A 86 10.00 -1.63 5.30
N CYS A 87 11.15 -2.11 4.82
CA CYS A 87 12.12 -2.84 5.64
C CYS A 87 13.58 -2.36 5.46
N PHE A 88 13.77 -1.36 4.61
CA PHE A 88 15.03 -0.71 4.30
C PHE A 88 16.14 -1.65 3.77
N GLN A 89 15.76 -2.82 3.27
CA GLN A 89 16.69 -3.72 2.58
C GLN A 89 16.79 -3.37 1.10
N GLN A 90 18.01 -3.47 0.57
CA GLN A 90 18.27 -3.37 -0.86
C GLN A 90 17.63 -4.57 -1.58
N LEU A 91 16.95 -4.31 -2.69
CA LEU A 91 16.37 -5.36 -3.52
C LEU A 91 17.43 -5.95 -4.45
N PRO A 92 17.32 -7.24 -4.80
CA PRO A 92 18.12 -7.83 -5.87
C PRO A 92 17.97 -7.04 -7.17
N THR A 93 19.06 -6.85 -7.91
CA THR A 93 19.08 -6.06 -9.16
C THR A 93 18.05 -6.54 -10.19
N GLU A 94 17.80 -7.85 -10.26
CA GLU A 94 16.78 -8.44 -11.13
C GLU A 94 15.35 -7.92 -10.85
N MET A 95 15.06 -7.51 -9.61
CA MET A 95 13.76 -6.93 -9.27
C MET A 95 13.59 -5.51 -9.77
N LEU A 96 14.68 -4.78 -10.04
CA LEU A 96 14.62 -3.38 -10.47
C LEU A 96 14.08 -3.21 -11.89
N THR A 97 14.04 -4.30 -12.68
CA THR A 97 13.43 -4.34 -14.01
C THR A 97 11.93 -4.64 -13.95
N LYS A 98 11.41 -5.06 -12.79
CA LYS A 98 10.02 -5.50 -12.57
C LYS A 98 9.08 -4.38 -12.10
N GLN A 99 9.37 -3.13 -12.47
CA GLN A 99 8.64 -1.95 -11.96
C GLN A 99 7.16 -1.91 -12.36
N LYS A 100 6.85 -2.53 -13.51
CA LYS A 100 5.48 -2.70 -14.02
C LYS A 100 4.82 -3.98 -13.51
N ASP A 101 5.51 -4.77 -12.69
CA ASP A 101 5.00 -6.01 -12.11
C ASP A 101 4.51 -5.80 -10.68
N ILE A 102 3.50 -6.58 -10.29
CA ILE A 102 3.08 -6.67 -8.89
C ILE A 102 3.93 -7.76 -8.25
N VAL A 103 5.03 -7.36 -7.62
CA VAL A 103 5.97 -8.25 -6.94
C VAL A 103 5.98 -7.98 -5.44
N THR A 104 6.55 -8.90 -4.67
CA THR A 104 6.70 -8.75 -3.21
C THR A 104 8.16 -8.69 -2.82
N CYS A 105 8.47 -7.96 -1.76
CA CYS A 105 9.81 -7.88 -1.21
C CYS A 105 10.25 -9.27 -0.72
N PRO A 106 11.41 -9.80 -1.17
CA PRO A 106 11.88 -11.13 -0.75
C PRO A 106 12.26 -11.16 0.73
N ASN A 107 12.57 -10.01 1.33
CA ASN A 107 12.95 -9.93 2.74
C ASN A 107 11.74 -9.84 3.69
N CYS A 108 10.78 -8.96 3.41
CA CYS A 108 9.67 -8.70 4.35
C CYS A 108 8.28 -9.16 3.85
N GLY A 109 8.17 -9.55 2.59
CA GLY A 109 6.95 -10.01 1.95
C GLY A 109 5.96 -8.92 1.54
N ARG A 110 6.21 -7.63 1.83
CA ARG A 110 5.32 -6.53 1.43
C ARG A 110 5.21 -6.43 -0.09
N ILE A 111 4.03 -6.05 -0.56
CA ILE A 111 3.79 -5.75 -1.98
C ILE A 111 4.59 -4.50 -2.34
N LEU A 112 5.28 -4.53 -3.48
CA LEU A 112 6.13 -3.44 -3.93
C LEU A 112 5.44 -2.61 -5.01
N PHE A 113 5.68 -1.31 -4.99
CA PHE A 113 5.39 -0.42 -6.10
C PHE A 113 6.53 0.58 -6.31
N TRP A 114 6.64 1.09 -7.52
CA TRP A 114 7.53 2.18 -7.89
C TRP A 114 6.68 3.42 -8.14
N ARG A 115 7.05 4.54 -7.52
CA ARG A 115 6.50 5.85 -7.84
C ARG A 115 7.26 6.34 -9.08
N GLU A 116 6.53 6.83 -10.08
CA GLU A 116 7.16 7.54 -11.19
C GLU A 116 7.77 8.82 -10.60
N GLU A 117 9.02 9.10 -10.97
CA GLU A 117 9.68 10.38 -10.63
C GLU A 117 9.09 11.53 -11.44
#